data_AF-A0A061S4S2-F1
#
_entry.id   AF-A0A061S4S2-F1
#
_cell.length_a   1.000
_cell.length_b   1.000
_cell.length_c   1.000
_cell.angle_alpha   90.00
_cell.angle_beta   90.00
_cell.angle_gamma   90.00
#
_symmetry.space_group_name_H-M   'P 1'
#
loop_
_entity.id
_entity.type
_entity.pdbx_description
1 polymer ?
#
loop_
_entity_poly.entity_id
_entity_poly.type
_entity_poly.pdbx_seq_one_letter_code
_entity_poly.pdbx_strand_id
1 'polypeptide(L)'
;MDSAFFRMINSQPWIHGLLVLVLPSLGLTIVLMLMPPFNFKVVVLFIGSLVSGVVIYFSLLNSLVYRPSAIFEVLGATAPRQSFFFISFILTQGFAIRGFFNLVNPVMFFVYYLKGERARTPEGRDQASREIVPGYGYEVPTDTLALLLGLVFSVQNPLMPVAALLFFLTSGTVCRYNWIYVYHPRFQAGGTVWSNVSDQVLTIFLTFMIGYLQLIQASFQATLLLVPLAGVLLFWFNTKRQLGRPQRFLSLSEAATVDERLP
;
A
#
# COMPACT_ATOMS: atom_id res chain seq x y z
N MET A 1 -24.49 -34.00 17.46
CA MET A 1 -23.31 -33.15 17.18
C MET A 1 -22.65 -32.89 18.51
N ASP A 2 -21.54 -33.58 18.72
CA ASP A 2 -21.29 -34.24 20.00
C ASP A 2 -20.51 -33.39 21.01
N SER A 3 -20.99 -33.46 22.26
CA SER A 3 -20.37 -32.91 23.47
C SER A 3 -19.00 -33.54 23.80
N ALA A 4 -18.54 -34.49 22.99
CA ALA A 4 -17.21 -35.08 23.04
C ALA A 4 -16.16 -34.20 22.33
N PHE A 5 -16.51 -33.54 21.22
CA PHE A 5 -15.57 -32.72 20.45
C PHE A 5 -15.16 -31.45 21.21
N PHE A 6 -16.11 -30.81 21.90
CA PHE A 6 -15.84 -29.64 22.75
C PHE A 6 -15.01 -29.96 24.00
N ARG A 7 -15.17 -31.17 24.58
CA ARG A 7 -14.34 -31.62 25.72
C ARG A 7 -12.91 -31.95 25.29
N MET A 8 -12.71 -32.45 24.08
CA MET A 8 -11.38 -32.74 23.53
C MET A 8 -10.57 -31.47 23.24
N ILE A 9 -11.25 -30.39 22.81
CA ILE A 9 -10.62 -29.06 22.62
C ILE A 9 -10.25 -28.43 23.97
N ASN A 10 -11.09 -28.60 25.01
CA ASN A 10 -10.87 -27.96 26.30
C ASN A 10 -9.77 -28.62 27.17
N SER A 11 -9.40 -29.88 26.89
CA SER A 11 -8.39 -30.63 27.67
C SER A 11 -6.94 -30.37 27.25
N GLN A 12 -6.71 -29.54 26.22
CA GLN A 12 -5.42 -29.38 25.57
C GLN A 12 -4.88 -27.95 25.78
N PRO A 13 -3.91 -27.74 26.71
CA PRO A 13 -3.43 -26.41 27.06
C PRO A 13 -2.73 -25.68 25.91
N TRP A 14 -2.25 -26.42 24.90
CA TRP A 14 -1.68 -25.83 23.69
C TRP A 14 -2.71 -25.16 22.78
N ILE A 15 -3.98 -25.63 22.76
CA ILE A 15 -5.04 -25.01 21.97
C ILE A 15 -5.45 -23.68 22.61
N HIS A 16 -5.58 -23.63 23.94
CA HIS A 16 -5.86 -22.37 24.65
C HIS A 16 -4.74 -21.35 24.46
N GLY A 17 -3.47 -21.80 24.46
CA GLY A 17 -2.32 -20.94 24.12
C GLY A 17 -2.38 -20.39 22.70
N LEU A 18 -2.72 -21.23 21.71
CA LEU A 18 -2.89 -20.82 20.31
C LEU A 18 -4.09 -19.89 20.11
N LEU A 19 -5.18 -20.12 20.83
CA LEU A 19 -6.42 -19.35 20.75
C LEU A 19 -6.25 -17.98 21.43
N VAL A 20 -5.50 -17.89 22.53
CA VAL A 20 -5.11 -16.62 23.20
C VAL A 20 -4.05 -15.85 22.40
N LEU A 21 -3.22 -16.51 21.58
CA LEU A 21 -2.29 -15.85 20.65
C LEU A 21 -2.99 -15.32 19.38
N VAL A 22 -4.03 -16.02 18.93
CA VAL A 22 -4.77 -15.69 17.70
C VAL A 22 -5.92 -14.70 17.96
N LEU A 23 -6.57 -14.71 19.13
CA LEU A 23 -7.67 -13.78 19.47
C LEU A 23 -7.28 -12.29 19.41
N PRO A 24 -6.12 -11.84 19.94
CA PRO A 24 -5.65 -10.47 19.78
C PRO A 24 -5.30 -10.16 18.33
N SER A 25 -4.75 -11.14 17.61
CA SER A 25 -4.45 -10.99 16.17
C SER A 25 -5.70 -10.84 15.33
N LEU A 26 -6.80 -11.51 15.69
CA LEU A 26 -8.09 -11.44 15.00
C LEU A 26 -8.75 -10.08 15.21
N GLY A 27 -8.78 -9.59 16.46
CA GLY A 27 -9.26 -8.24 16.78
C GLY A 27 -8.41 -7.16 16.11
N LEU A 28 -7.09 -7.30 16.12
CA LEU A 28 -6.18 -6.44 15.38
C LEU A 28 -6.45 -6.52 13.88
N THR A 29 -6.57 -7.71 13.27
CA THR A 29 -6.87 -7.85 11.83
C THR A 29 -8.23 -7.28 11.45
N ILE A 30 -9.24 -7.34 12.33
CA ILE A 30 -10.57 -6.77 12.07
C ILE A 30 -10.52 -5.24 12.15
N VAL A 31 -9.89 -4.68 13.19
CA VAL A 31 -9.67 -3.23 13.33
C VAL A 31 -8.79 -2.69 12.19
N LEU A 32 -7.79 -3.46 11.77
CA LEU A 32 -6.90 -3.15 10.67
C LEU A 32 -7.56 -3.34 9.29
N MET A 33 -8.50 -4.27 9.13
CA MET A 33 -9.34 -4.41 7.93
C MET A 33 -10.34 -3.27 7.76
N LEU A 34 -10.78 -2.67 8.87
CA LEU A 34 -11.64 -1.49 8.89
C LEU A 34 -10.90 -0.20 8.50
N MET A 35 -9.56 -0.18 8.60
CA MET A 35 -8.76 0.95 8.12
C MET A 35 -8.79 1.01 6.58
N PRO A 36 -8.64 2.22 5.99
CA PRO A 36 -8.43 2.34 4.55
C PRO A 36 -7.30 1.39 4.09
N PRO A 37 -7.45 0.67 2.96
CA PRO A 37 -6.55 -0.40 2.55
C PRO A 37 -5.09 0.04 2.40
N PHE A 38 -4.87 1.34 2.15
CA PHE A 38 -3.56 1.95 2.15
C PHE A 38 -2.94 2.05 3.56
N ASN A 39 -3.66 2.61 4.53
CA ASN A 39 -3.19 2.71 5.92
C ASN A 39 -2.90 1.32 6.49
N PHE A 40 -3.74 0.34 6.16
CA PHE A 40 -3.51 -1.06 6.50
C PHE A 40 -2.18 -1.58 5.95
N LYS A 41 -1.94 -1.42 4.65
CA LYS A 41 -0.69 -1.88 4.00
C LYS A 41 0.53 -1.19 4.61
N VAL A 42 0.46 0.12 4.87
CA VAL A 42 1.56 0.86 5.51
C VAL A 42 1.85 0.29 6.91
N VAL A 43 0.83 0.11 7.74
CA VAL A 43 0.98 -0.42 9.10
C VAL A 43 1.50 -1.85 9.10
N VAL A 44 0.93 -2.74 8.28
CA VAL A 44 1.37 -4.14 8.17
C VAL A 44 2.80 -4.23 7.66
N LEU A 45 3.16 -3.41 6.67
CA LEU A 45 4.51 -3.40 6.13
C LEU A 45 5.51 -2.87 7.16
N PHE A 46 5.19 -1.79 7.87
CA PHE A 46 6.04 -1.26 8.94
C PHE A 46 6.17 -2.26 10.09
N ILE A 47 5.08 -2.79 10.62
CA ILE A 47 5.12 -3.80 11.70
C ILE A 47 5.85 -5.05 11.23
N GLY A 48 5.56 -5.55 10.02
CA GLY A 48 6.24 -6.71 9.44
C GLY A 48 7.75 -6.49 9.31
N SER A 49 8.17 -5.28 8.94
CA SER A 49 9.59 -4.92 8.87
C SER A 49 10.25 -4.83 10.26
N LEU A 50 9.52 -4.40 11.29
CA LEU A 50 10.00 -4.38 12.68
C LEU A 50 10.12 -5.81 13.23
N VAL A 51 9.09 -6.63 13.04
CA VAL A 51 9.07 -8.03 13.47
C VAL A 51 10.16 -8.84 12.76
N SER A 52 10.33 -8.66 11.45
CA SER A 52 11.42 -9.30 10.70
C SER A 52 12.79 -8.90 11.24
N GLY A 53 13.00 -7.61 11.57
CA GLY A 53 14.26 -7.14 12.15
C GLY A 53 14.54 -7.73 13.53
N VAL A 54 13.50 -7.89 14.35
CA VAL A 54 13.59 -8.44 15.71
C VAL A 54 13.77 -9.96 15.72
N VAL A 55 13.07 -10.69 14.84
CA VAL A 55 13.16 -12.16 14.74
C VAL A 55 14.52 -12.60 14.17
N ILE A 56 15.08 -11.86 13.21
CA ILE A 56 16.41 -12.13 12.65
C ILE A 56 17.52 -11.85 13.68
N TYR A 57 17.29 -10.92 14.63
CA TYR A 57 18.24 -10.61 15.69
C TYR A 57 17.68 -10.89 17.09
N PHE A 58 17.74 -12.16 17.50
CA PHE A 58 17.49 -12.58 18.89
C PHE A 58 18.36 -11.80 19.91
N SER A 59 19.54 -11.33 19.48
CA SER A 59 20.42 -10.45 20.26
C SER A 59 19.84 -9.06 20.51
N LEU A 60 19.07 -8.51 19.56
CA LEU A 60 18.40 -7.20 19.71
C LEU A 60 17.27 -7.29 20.73
N LEU A 61 16.53 -8.41 20.71
CA LEU A 61 15.49 -8.77 21.67
C LEU A 61 16.02 -8.72 23.10
N ASN A 62 17.17 -9.35 23.35
CA ASN A 62 17.80 -9.32 24.67
C ASN A 62 18.18 -7.88 25.07
N SER A 63 18.80 -7.09 24.19
CA SER A 63 19.13 -5.69 24.52
C SER A 63 17.91 -4.79 24.76
N LEU A 64 16.79 -5.03 24.06
CA LEU A 64 15.54 -4.28 24.22
C LEU A 64 14.82 -4.62 25.54
N VAL A 65 14.87 -5.89 25.96
CA VAL A 65 14.32 -6.32 27.26
C VAL A 65 15.07 -5.66 28.42
N TYR A 66 16.39 -5.47 28.30
CA TYR A 66 17.20 -4.85 29.36
C TYR A 66 17.24 -3.32 29.31
N ARG A 67 17.04 -2.67 28.15
CA ARG A 67 16.97 -1.20 28.02
C ARG A 67 15.89 -0.74 27.03
N PRO A 68 14.65 -0.49 27.49
CA PRO A 68 13.58 0.01 26.63
C PRO A 68 13.80 1.45 26.12
N SER A 69 14.67 2.24 26.76
CA SER A 69 15.02 3.59 26.28
C SER A 69 15.91 3.60 25.03
N ALA A 70 16.57 2.48 24.72
CA ALA A 70 17.45 2.37 23.55
C ALA A 70 16.70 2.03 22.24
N ILE A 71 15.36 1.89 22.29
CA ILE A 71 14.54 1.56 21.11
C ILE A 71 14.81 2.52 19.95
N PHE A 72 14.86 3.83 20.21
CA PHE A 72 15.04 4.85 19.17
C PHE A 72 16.44 4.77 18.53
N GLU A 73 17.48 4.52 19.33
CA GLU A 73 18.86 4.42 18.85
C GLU A 73 19.07 3.14 18.02
N VAL A 74 18.50 2.02 18.49
CA VAL A 74 18.51 0.74 17.78
C VAL A 74 17.69 0.78 16.49
N LEU A 75 16.56 1.51 16.49
CA LEU A 75 15.74 1.69 15.30
C LEU A 75 16.46 2.54 14.24
N GLY A 76 17.18 3.58 14.66
CA GLY A 76 18.05 4.36 13.80
C GLY A 76 19.18 3.53 13.16
N ALA A 77 19.83 2.65 13.95
CA ALA A 77 20.90 1.79 13.46
C ALA A 77 20.42 0.66 12.52
N THR A 78 19.17 0.22 12.67
CA THR A 78 18.59 -0.86 11.86
C THR A 78 17.85 -0.37 10.61
N ALA A 79 17.49 0.91 10.53
CA ALA A 79 16.77 1.49 9.39
C ALA A 79 17.45 1.26 8.02
N PRO A 80 18.78 1.44 7.84
CA PRO A 80 19.44 1.18 6.56
C PRO A 80 19.42 -0.30 6.15
N ARG A 81 19.42 -1.23 7.12
CA ARG A 81 19.31 -2.67 6.83
C ARG A 81 17.91 -3.04 6.37
N GLN A 82 16.89 -2.39 6.94
CA GLN A 82 15.50 -2.54 6.52
C GLN A 82 15.31 -2.15 5.05
N SER A 83 16.07 -1.17 4.55
CA SER A 83 15.99 -0.74 3.15
C SER A 83 16.28 -1.87 2.15
N PHE A 84 17.21 -2.79 2.44
CA PHE A 84 17.51 -3.92 1.55
C PHE A 84 16.35 -4.92 1.42
N PHE A 85 15.63 -5.16 2.52
CA PHE A 85 14.40 -5.94 2.50
C PHE A 85 13.35 -5.25 1.62
N PHE A 86 13.18 -3.93 1.76
CA PHE A 86 12.22 -3.17 0.96
C PHE A 86 12.55 -3.13 -0.53
N ILE A 87 13.84 -3.10 -0.90
CA ILE A 87 14.28 -3.23 -2.30
C ILE A 87 13.81 -4.58 -2.86
N SER A 88 14.11 -5.68 -2.17
CA SER A 88 13.73 -7.02 -2.60
C SER A 88 12.21 -7.19 -2.67
N PHE A 89 11.49 -6.60 -1.70
CA PHE A 89 10.04 -6.56 -1.66
C PHE A 89 9.45 -5.83 -2.88
N ILE A 90 9.91 -4.61 -3.19
CA ILE A 90 9.40 -3.84 -4.33
C ILE A 90 9.69 -4.55 -5.64
N LEU A 91 10.90 -5.11 -5.82
CA LEU A 91 11.24 -5.85 -7.04
C LEU A 91 10.34 -7.09 -7.20
N THR A 92 10.10 -7.83 -6.12
CA THR A 92 9.19 -8.99 -6.15
C THR A 92 7.75 -8.56 -6.47
N GLN A 93 7.27 -7.48 -5.85
CA GLN A 93 5.96 -6.92 -6.14
C GLN A 93 5.84 -6.43 -7.58
N GLY A 94 6.91 -5.82 -8.13
CA GLY A 94 6.93 -5.25 -9.47
C GLY A 94 7.01 -6.29 -10.58
N PHE A 95 7.91 -7.27 -10.45
CA PHE A 95 8.13 -8.29 -11.48
C PHE A 95 7.16 -9.46 -11.35
N ALA A 96 7.01 -10.04 -10.15
CA ALA A 96 6.17 -11.20 -9.97
C ALA A 96 4.69 -10.80 -9.96
N ILE A 97 4.28 -9.93 -9.03
CA ILE A 97 2.85 -9.68 -8.79
C ILE A 97 2.27 -8.72 -9.84
N ARG A 98 2.81 -7.51 -9.96
CA ARG A 98 2.36 -6.49 -10.92
C ARG A 98 2.70 -6.85 -12.36
N GLY A 99 3.86 -7.47 -12.58
CA GLY A 99 4.30 -7.92 -13.90
C GLY A 99 3.56 -9.18 -14.31
N PHE A 100 4.08 -10.33 -13.88
CA PHE A 100 3.64 -11.64 -14.36
C PHE A 100 2.18 -11.97 -13.98
N PHE A 101 1.82 -11.87 -12.69
CA PHE A 101 0.49 -12.24 -12.23
C PHE A 101 -0.60 -11.33 -12.76
N ASN A 102 -0.38 -10.02 -12.84
CA ASN A 102 -1.41 -9.09 -13.36
C ASN A 102 -1.53 -9.15 -14.89
N LEU A 103 -0.46 -9.48 -15.61
CA LEU A 103 -0.50 -9.65 -17.07
C LEU A 103 -1.26 -10.93 -17.46
N VAL A 104 -0.98 -12.05 -16.78
CA VAL A 104 -1.65 -13.33 -17.04
C VAL A 104 -3.06 -13.35 -16.42
N ASN A 105 -3.25 -12.63 -15.31
CA ASN A 105 -4.45 -12.58 -14.50
C ASN A 105 -5.13 -13.96 -14.32
N PRO A 106 -4.42 -14.94 -13.73
CA PRO A 106 -4.86 -16.34 -13.71
C PRO A 106 -6.19 -16.53 -12.97
N VAL A 107 -6.46 -15.71 -11.95
CA VAL A 107 -7.73 -15.74 -11.20
C VAL A 107 -8.89 -15.40 -12.12
N MET A 108 -8.74 -14.34 -12.92
CA MET A 108 -9.79 -13.89 -13.83
C MET A 108 -9.99 -14.86 -14.98
N PHE A 109 -8.89 -15.41 -15.51
CA PHE A 109 -8.94 -16.48 -16.50
C PHE A 109 -9.68 -17.72 -15.97
N PHE A 110 -9.40 -18.13 -14.73
CA PHE A 110 -10.07 -19.26 -14.09
C PHE A 110 -11.56 -19.01 -13.85
N VAL A 111 -11.93 -17.81 -13.39
CA VAL A 111 -13.35 -17.41 -13.24
C VAL A 111 -14.06 -17.38 -14.60
N TYR A 112 -13.41 -16.86 -15.64
CA TYR A 112 -13.92 -16.88 -17.00
C TYR A 112 -14.15 -18.32 -17.49
N TYR A 113 -13.18 -19.22 -17.29
CA TYR A 113 -13.30 -20.62 -17.66
C TYR A 113 -14.49 -21.30 -16.97
N LEU A 114 -14.61 -21.15 -15.64
CA LEU A 114 -15.71 -21.72 -14.87
C LEU A 114 -17.08 -21.15 -15.26
N LYS A 115 -17.16 -19.83 -15.50
CA LYS A 115 -18.42 -19.19 -15.94
C LYS A 115 -18.76 -19.54 -17.38
N GLY A 116 -17.76 -19.68 -18.25
CA GLY A 116 -17.94 -20.06 -19.66
C GLY A 116 -18.50 -21.48 -19.81
N GLU A 117 -18.06 -22.41 -18.97
CA GLU A 117 -18.61 -23.77 -18.92
C GLU A 117 -20.07 -23.78 -18.44
N ARG A 118 -20.42 -22.86 -17.52
CA ARG A 118 -21.78 -22.74 -16.98
C ARG A 118 -22.73 -21.95 -17.88
N ALA A 119 -22.22 -21.09 -18.75
CA ALA A 119 -22.99 -20.28 -19.67
C ALA A 119 -23.41 -21.09 -20.91
N ARG A 120 -24.70 -21.46 -20.97
CA ARG A 120 -25.30 -22.20 -22.09
C ARG A 120 -25.69 -21.31 -23.28
N THR A 121 -25.82 -20.00 -23.07
CA THR A 121 -26.21 -19.02 -24.11
C THR A 121 -25.01 -18.17 -24.56
N PRO A 122 -24.95 -17.76 -25.84
CA PRO A 122 -23.90 -16.87 -26.34
C PRO A 122 -23.87 -15.51 -25.63
N GLU A 123 -25.04 -14.98 -25.27
CA GLU A 123 -25.17 -13.74 -24.48
C GLU A 123 -24.58 -13.88 -23.07
N GLY A 124 -24.77 -15.03 -22.42
CA GLY A 124 -24.20 -15.29 -21.09
C GLY A 124 -22.67 -15.38 -21.11
N ARG A 125 -22.07 -15.78 -22.23
CA ARG A 125 -20.61 -15.80 -22.41
C ARG A 125 -20.04 -14.39 -22.61
N ASP A 126 -20.75 -13.55 -23.36
CA ASP A 126 -20.37 -12.14 -23.55
C ASP A 126 -20.47 -11.38 -22.21
N GLN A 127 -21.54 -11.58 -21.44
CA GLN A 127 -21.70 -10.99 -20.11
C GLN A 127 -20.55 -11.38 -19.14
N ALA A 128 -20.11 -12.64 -19.18
CA ALA A 128 -19.01 -13.11 -18.33
C ALA A 128 -17.67 -12.45 -18.68
N SER A 129 -17.44 -12.11 -19.95
CA SER A 129 -16.23 -11.39 -20.39
C SER A 129 -16.25 -9.91 -19.96
N ARG A 130 -17.42 -9.27 -20.02
CA ARG A 130 -17.61 -7.86 -19.65
C ARG A 130 -17.52 -7.60 -18.14
N GLU A 131 -17.51 -8.67 -17.32
CA GLU A 131 -17.46 -8.55 -15.87
C GLU A 131 -16.04 -8.30 -15.32
N ILE A 132 -15.03 -8.24 -16.21
CA ILE A 132 -13.64 -8.00 -15.83
C ILE A 132 -13.43 -6.54 -15.41
N VAL A 133 -13.47 -6.30 -14.10
CA VAL A 133 -13.30 -4.99 -13.50
C VAL A 133 -11.90 -4.79 -12.91
N PRO A 134 -11.33 -3.57 -13.01
CA PRO A 134 -10.07 -3.26 -12.37
C PRO A 134 -10.19 -3.24 -10.84
N GLY A 135 -9.18 -3.77 -10.16
CA GLY A 135 -9.15 -3.93 -8.71
C GLY A 135 -8.66 -2.67 -7.98
N TYR A 136 -9.37 -1.55 -8.10
CA TYR A 136 -8.91 -0.25 -7.56
C TYR A 136 -8.46 -0.30 -6.09
N GLY A 137 -9.15 -1.07 -5.25
CA GLY A 137 -8.84 -1.19 -3.81
C GLY A 137 -7.55 -1.94 -3.49
N TYR A 138 -7.04 -2.75 -4.41
CA TYR A 138 -5.75 -3.44 -4.25
C TYR A 138 -4.64 -2.74 -5.04
N GLU A 139 -4.93 -2.35 -6.27
CA GLU A 139 -3.96 -1.80 -7.19
C GLU A 139 -3.48 -0.41 -6.73
N VAL A 140 -4.40 0.54 -6.57
CA VAL A 140 -4.03 1.93 -6.23
C VAL A 140 -3.17 1.98 -4.95
N PRO A 141 -3.54 1.33 -3.83
CA PRO A 141 -2.71 1.35 -2.64
C PRO A 141 -1.34 0.69 -2.80
N THR A 142 -1.21 -0.30 -3.70
CA THR A 142 0.07 -0.99 -3.93
C THR A 142 1.05 -0.11 -4.70
N ASP A 143 0.58 0.62 -5.71
CA ASP A 143 1.41 1.58 -6.44
C ASP A 143 1.77 2.78 -5.56
N THR A 144 0.81 3.28 -4.78
CA THR A 144 1.06 4.36 -3.81
C THR A 144 2.09 3.95 -2.75
N LEU A 145 2.04 2.69 -2.28
CA LEU A 145 3.03 2.16 -1.34
C LEU A 145 4.42 2.07 -1.96
N ALA A 146 4.54 1.61 -3.21
CA ALA A 146 5.81 1.58 -3.92
C ALA A 146 6.39 2.99 -4.11
N LEU A 147 5.55 3.98 -4.43
CA LEU A 147 5.94 5.39 -4.52
C LEU A 147 6.45 5.91 -3.18
N LEU A 148 5.68 5.65 -2.11
CA LEU A 148 6.03 6.07 -0.75
C LEU A 148 7.36 5.48 -0.32
N LEU A 149 7.56 4.17 -0.48
CA LEU A 149 8.81 3.50 -0.11
C LEU A 149 10.01 4.02 -0.91
N GLY A 150 9.83 4.24 -2.22
CA GLY A 150 10.85 4.84 -3.07
C GLY A 150 11.29 6.22 -2.58
N LEU A 151 10.34 7.07 -2.19
CA LEU A 151 10.61 8.40 -1.66
C LEU A 151 11.25 8.35 -0.26
N VAL A 152 10.67 7.59 0.66
CA VAL A 152 11.10 7.49 2.07
C VAL A 152 12.52 6.94 2.19
N PHE A 153 12.83 5.87 1.46
CA PHE A 153 14.13 5.20 1.54
C PHE A 153 15.17 5.77 0.56
N SER A 154 14.80 6.72 -0.31
CA SER A 154 15.75 7.38 -1.23
C SER A 154 16.92 8.05 -0.50
N VAL A 155 16.65 8.64 0.67
CA VAL A 155 17.65 9.32 1.50
C VAL A 155 18.60 8.32 2.16
N GLN A 156 18.13 7.12 2.47
CA GLN A 156 18.92 6.09 3.14
C GLN A 156 19.75 5.27 2.17
N ASN A 157 19.20 4.94 1.00
CA ASN A 157 19.87 4.12 0.00
C ASN A 157 19.52 4.58 -1.43
N PRO A 158 20.50 5.05 -2.23
CA PRO A 158 20.27 5.54 -3.59
C PRO A 158 19.85 4.44 -4.58
N LEU A 159 20.00 3.15 -4.23
CA LEU A 159 19.52 2.05 -5.05
C LEU A 159 17.99 1.87 -4.97
N MET A 160 17.37 2.36 -3.90
CA MET A 160 15.92 2.26 -3.72
C MET A 160 15.12 2.97 -4.82
N PRO A 161 15.39 4.24 -5.19
CA PRO A 161 14.67 4.90 -6.28
C PRO A 161 14.87 4.19 -7.63
N VAL A 162 16.02 3.56 -7.86
CA VAL A 162 16.24 2.75 -9.07
C VAL A 162 15.32 1.52 -9.08
N ALA A 163 15.21 0.82 -7.95
CA ALA A 163 14.29 -0.30 -7.82
C ALA A 163 12.81 0.12 -7.96
N ALA A 164 12.43 1.27 -7.39
CA ALA A 164 11.10 1.84 -7.54
C ALA A 164 10.80 2.25 -8.99
N LEU A 165 11.79 2.81 -9.69
CA LEU A 165 11.65 3.15 -11.11
C LEU A 165 11.40 1.89 -11.95
N LEU A 166 12.16 0.82 -11.72
CA LEU A 166 11.93 -0.47 -12.39
C LEU A 166 10.51 -1.01 -12.12
N PHE A 167 10.03 -0.90 -10.88
CA PHE A 167 8.65 -1.23 -10.53
C PHE A 167 7.63 -0.42 -11.34
N PHE A 168 7.82 0.90 -11.48
CA PHE A 168 6.89 1.73 -12.24
C PHE A 168 6.95 1.47 -13.75
N LEU A 169 8.11 1.11 -14.30
CA LEU A 169 8.23 0.73 -15.70
C LEU A 169 7.47 -0.57 -16.00
N THR A 170 7.64 -1.61 -15.17
CA THR A 170 6.93 -2.87 -15.35
C THR A 170 5.44 -2.75 -15.05
N SER A 171 5.09 -2.16 -13.91
CA SER A 171 3.69 -1.95 -13.52
C SER A 171 2.97 -1.04 -14.51
N GLY A 172 3.60 0.06 -14.96
CA GLY A 172 3.00 1.02 -15.89
C GLY A 172 2.73 0.43 -17.27
N THR A 173 3.64 -0.38 -17.80
CA THR A 173 3.45 -1.03 -19.11
C THR A 173 2.33 -2.08 -19.05
N VAL A 174 2.31 -2.93 -18.03
CA VAL A 174 1.26 -3.95 -17.84
C VAL A 174 -0.09 -3.29 -17.55
N CYS A 175 -0.13 -2.27 -16.71
CA CYS A 175 -1.35 -1.53 -16.40
C CYS A 175 -1.95 -0.93 -17.67
N ARG A 176 -1.13 -0.27 -18.51
CA ARG A 176 -1.59 0.29 -19.79
C ARG A 176 -2.16 -0.79 -20.72
N TYR A 177 -1.51 -1.94 -20.82
CA TYR A 177 -2.01 -3.07 -21.61
C TYR A 177 -3.38 -3.54 -21.09
N ASN A 178 -3.51 -3.79 -19.78
CA ASN A 178 -4.75 -4.27 -19.20
C ASN A 178 -5.90 -3.26 -19.33
N TRP A 179 -5.63 -1.95 -19.22
CA TRP A 179 -6.65 -0.91 -19.40
C TRP A 179 -7.21 -0.83 -20.81
N ILE A 180 -6.42 -1.16 -21.84
CA ILE A 180 -6.86 -1.11 -23.24
C ILE A 180 -7.60 -2.39 -23.63
N TYR A 181 -7.10 -3.55 -23.19
CA TYR A 181 -7.54 -4.85 -23.72
C TYR A 181 -8.39 -5.68 -22.77
N VAL A 182 -8.32 -5.44 -21.46
CA VAL A 182 -8.86 -6.38 -20.45
C VAL A 182 -9.94 -5.72 -19.59
N TYR A 183 -9.71 -4.51 -19.09
CA TYR A 183 -10.58 -3.90 -18.09
C TYR A 183 -11.79 -3.19 -18.68
N HIS A 184 -12.96 -3.49 -18.11
CA HIS A 184 -14.20 -2.77 -18.32
C HIS A 184 -14.59 -2.00 -17.05
N PRO A 185 -14.32 -0.68 -16.96
CA PRO A 185 -14.63 0.09 -15.76
C PRO A 185 -16.15 0.24 -15.57
N ARG A 186 -16.65 -0.16 -14.39
CA ARG A 186 -18.08 0.00 -14.03
C ARG A 186 -18.48 1.43 -13.66
N PHE A 187 -17.50 2.23 -13.24
CA PHE A 187 -17.71 3.61 -12.81
C PHE A 187 -16.56 4.48 -13.27
N GLN A 188 -16.85 5.76 -13.50
CA GLN A 188 -15.85 6.78 -13.82
C GLN A 188 -15.77 7.75 -12.65
N ALA A 189 -14.66 7.71 -11.91
CA ALA A 189 -14.48 8.54 -10.72
C ALA A 189 -13.92 9.95 -11.00
N GLY A 190 -13.69 10.31 -12.27
CA GLY A 190 -13.22 11.64 -12.67
C GLY A 190 -11.87 12.07 -12.06
N GLY A 191 -11.04 11.13 -11.59
CA GLY A 191 -9.74 11.43 -10.99
C GLY A 191 -9.78 11.92 -9.54
N THR A 192 -10.94 11.91 -8.88
CA THR A 192 -11.11 12.34 -7.47
C THR A 192 -10.19 11.63 -6.48
N VAL A 193 -9.79 10.39 -6.78
CA VAL A 193 -8.89 9.57 -5.96
C VAL A 193 -7.46 10.16 -5.88
N TRP A 194 -7.01 10.91 -6.89
CA TRP A 194 -5.64 11.44 -6.97
C TRP A 194 -5.30 12.35 -5.79
N SER A 195 -6.25 13.21 -5.37
CA SER A 195 -6.07 14.13 -4.24
C SER A 195 -5.71 13.36 -2.97
N ASN A 196 -6.47 12.30 -2.67
CA ASN A 196 -6.24 11.46 -1.50
C ASN A 196 -4.88 10.74 -1.54
N VAL A 197 -4.47 10.23 -2.71
CA VAL A 197 -3.18 9.55 -2.90
C VAL A 197 -2.02 10.52 -2.66
N SER A 198 -2.07 11.71 -3.26
CA SER A 198 -1.02 12.72 -3.11
C SER A 198 -0.85 13.17 -1.65
N ASP A 199 -1.96 13.30 -0.94
CA ASP A 199 -1.97 13.69 0.48
C ASP A 199 -1.32 12.65 1.36
N GLN A 200 -1.69 11.39 1.16
CA GLN A 200 -1.17 10.26 1.91
C GLN A 200 0.34 10.12 1.74
N VAL A 201 0.84 10.22 0.50
CA VAL A 201 2.27 10.12 0.21
C VAL A 201 3.03 11.26 0.85
N LEU A 202 2.56 12.51 0.68
CA LEU A 202 3.25 13.68 1.22
C LEU A 202 3.24 13.72 2.75
N THR A 203 2.10 13.45 3.39
CA THR A 203 2.02 13.45 4.87
C THR A 203 2.93 12.41 5.51
N ILE A 204 2.95 11.18 4.98
CA ILE A 204 3.81 10.12 5.53
C ILE A 204 5.28 10.43 5.25
N PHE A 205 5.62 10.87 4.03
CA PHE A 205 6.99 11.26 3.69
C PHE A 205 7.52 12.36 4.61
N LEU A 206 6.75 13.43 4.83
CA LEU A 206 7.15 14.54 5.70
C LEU A 206 7.33 14.09 7.15
N THR A 207 6.39 13.30 7.67
CA THR A 207 6.45 12.77 9.04
C THR A 207 7.67 11.88 9.24
N PHE A 208 7.96 11.02 8.26
CA PHE A 208 9.13 10.15 8.29
C PHE A 208 10.43 10.95 8.25
N MET A 209 10.53 11.95 7.36
CA MET A 209 11.74 12.77 7.22
C MET A 209 12.02 13.57 8.50
N ILE A 210 10.99 14.14 9.13
CA ILE A 210 11.14 14.83 10.42
C ILE A 210 11.64 13.84 11.48
N GLY A 211 11.03 12.65 11.58
CA GLY A 211 11.46 11.61 12.53
C GLY A 211 12.91 11.15 12.31
N TYR A 212 13.30 10.97 11.04
CA TYR A 212 14.65 10.55 10.67
C TYR A 212 15.70 11.61 11.01
N LEU A 213 15.42 12.89 10.77
CA LEU A 213 16.32 13.99 11.12
C LEU A 213 16.55 14.10 12.63
N GLN A 214 15.52 13.85 13.44
CA GLN A 214 15.65 13.83 14.91
C GLN A 214 16.54 12.67 15.41
N LEU A 215 16.55 11.55 14.70
CA LEU A 215 17.34 10.36 15.06
C LEU A 215 18.84 10.53 14.77
N ILE A 216 19.22 11.27 13.74
CA ILE A 216 20.63 11.40 13.33
C ILE A 216 21.43 12.35 14.24
N GLN A 217 20.78 13.16 15.09
CA GLN A 217 21.40 14.11 16.02
C GLN A 217 22.44 15.10 15.40
N ALA A 218 22.54 15.19 14.07
CA ALA A 218 23.43 16.10 13.37
C ALA A 218 22.78 17.49 13.21
N SER A 219 22.97 18.34 14.22
CA SER A 219 22.30 19.65 14.36
C SER A 219 22.45 20.58 13.15
N PHE A 220 23.62 20.64 12.53
CA PHE A 220 23.86 21.55 11.40
C PHE A 220 23.22 21.07 10.09
N GLN A 221 23.38 19.79 9.75
CA GLN A 221 22.81 19.21 8.53
C GLN A 221 21.29 19.10 8.60
N ALA A 222 20.73 18.81 9.77
CA ALA A 222 19.29 18.77 9.99
C ALA A 222 18.65 20.15 9.78
N THR A 223 19.28 21.22 10.26
CA THR A 223 18.76 22.58 10.09
C THR A 223 18.74 23.00 8.62
N LEU A 224 19.76 22.62 7.85
CA LEU A 224 19.82 22.90 6.42
C LEU A 224 18.75 22.12 5.63
N LEU A 225 18.46 20.87 6.00
CA LEU A 225 17.44 20.02 5.38
C LEU A 225 16.00 20.40 5.74
N LEU A 226 15.78 21.12 6.85
CA LEU A 226 14.46 21.64 7.21
C LEU A 226 13.96 22.73 6.25
N VAL A 227 14.88 23.51 5.66
CA VAL A 227 14.53 24.58 4.70
C VAL A 227 13.83 24.04 3.44
N PRO A 228 14.38 23.08 2.68
CA PRO A 228 13.68 22.51 1.53
C PRO A 228 12.41 21.75 1.94
N LEU A 229 12.39 21.12 3.12
CA LEU A 229 11.19 20.45 3.63
C LEU A 229 10.04 21.44 3.88
N ALA A 230 10.35 22.60 4.47
CA ALA A 230 9.39 23.68 4.66
C ALA A 230 8.91 24.24 3.31
N GLY A 231 9.80 24.32 2.31
CA GLY A 231 9.44 24.68 0.94
C GLY A 231 8.42 23.71 0.31
N VAL A 232 8.61 22.40 0.47
CA VAL A 232 7.67 21.37 0.00
C VAL A 232 6.31 21.50 0.70
N LEU A 233 6.30 21.76 2.02
CA LEU A 233 5.08 21.99 2.79
C LEU A 233 4.31 23.23 2.31
N LEU A 234 5.01 24.35 2.09
CA LEU A 234 4.41 25.58 1.56
C LEU A 234 3.86 25.37 0.16
N PHE A 235 4.61 24.69 -0.71
CA PHE A 235 4.17 24.33 -2.04
C PHE A 235 2.90 23.48 -1.98
N TRP A 236 2.91 22.39 -1.21
CA TRP A 236 1.74 21.51 -1.05
C TRP A 236 0.52 22.28 -0.55
N PHE A 237 0.70 23.15 0.44
CA PHE A 237 -0.39 23.97 0.97
C PHE A 237 -0.94 24.97 -0.06
N ASN A 238 -0.07 25.57 -0.87
CA ASN A 238 -0.48 26.45 -1.96
C ASN A 238 -1.23 25.67 -3.06
N THR A 239 -0.71 24.51 -3.48
CA THR A 239 -1.35 23.63 -4.46
C THR A 239 -2.71 23.15 -3.97
N LYS A 240 -2.82 22.78 -2.70
CA LYS A 240 -4.09 22.42 -2.04
C LYS A 240 -5.12 23.53 -2.11
N ARG A 241 -4.71 24.76 -1.81
CA ARG A 241 -5.58 25.94 -1.84
C ARG A 241 -6.10 26.21 -3.26
N GLN A 242 -5.24 26.06 -4.26
CA GLN A 242 -5.59 26.35 -5.65
C GLN A 242 -6.41 25.21 -6.31
N LEU A 243 -5.97 23.96 -6.16
CA LEU A 243 -6.53 22.80 -6.86
C LEU A 243 -7.62 22.05 -6.07
N GLY A 244 -7.77 22.33 -4.78
CA GLY A 244 -8.73 21.58 -3.94
C GLY A 244 -10.19 21.77 -4.36
N ARG A 245 -10.56 22.95 -4.91
CA ARG A 245 -11.91 23.23 -5.41
C ARG A 245 -12.17 22.61 -6.79
N PRO A 246 -11.34 22.86 -7.83
CA PRO A 246 -11.55 22.28 -9.16
C PRO A 246 -11.54 20.74 -9.18
N GLN A 247 -10.77 20.09 -8.29
CA GLN A 247 -10.70 18.62 -8.26
C GLN A 247 -11.96 17.95 -7.68
N ARG A 248 -12.79 18.68 -6.94
CA ARG A 248 -13.98 18.12 -6.27
C ARG A 248 -15.28 18.50 -6.97
N PHE A 249 -15.30 19.62 -7.66
CA PHE A 249 -16.52 20.20 -8.22
C PHE A 249 -16.29 20.58 -9.68
N LEU A 250 -17.23 20.22 -10.54
CA LEU A 250 -17.30 20.70 -11.90
C LEU A 250 -17.58 22.22 -11.88
N SER A 251 -16.91 22.97 -12.75
CA SER A 251 -17.17 24.42 -12.84
C SER A 251 -18.55 24.68 -13.45
N LEU A 252 -19.26 25.70 -12.95
CA LEU A 252 -20.60 26.06 -13.46
C LEU A 252 -20.55 26.46 -14.95
N SER A 253 -19.44 27.07 -15.37
CA SER A 253 -19.22 27.41 -16.78
C SER A 253 -19.12 26.15 -17.64
N GLU A 254 -18.38 25.12 -17.21
CA GLU A 254 -18.31 23.86 -17.96
C GLU A 254 -19.66 23.14 -17.94
N ALA A 255 -20.37 23.13 -16.80
CA ALA A 255 -21.71 22.56 -16.71
C ALA A 255 -22.66 23.22 -17.72
N ALA A 256 -22.69 24.55 -17.79
CA ALA A 256 -23.49 25.27 -18.78
C ALA A 256 -23.11 24.92 -20.23
N THR A 257 -21.81 24.79 -20.55
CA THR A 257 -21.38 24.38 -21.90
C THR A 257 -21.72 22.94 -22.24
N VAL A 258 -21.79 22.05 -21.24
CA VAL A 258 -22.23 20.67 -21.44
C VAL A 258 -23.73 20.65 -21.69
N ASP A 259 -24.51 21.41 -20.92
CA ASP A 259 -25.96 21.52 -21.09
C ASP A 259 -26.35 22.12 -22.45
N GLU A 260 -25.64 23.14 -22.94
CA GLU A 260 -25.85 23.71 -24.29
C GLU A 260 -25.56 22.72 -25.43
N ARG A 261 -24.74 21.70 -25.19
CA ARG A 261 -24.35 20.69 -26.18
C ARG A 261 -25.21 19.43 -26.14
N LEU A 262 -26.03 19.28 -25.10
CA LEU A 262 -26.97 18.16 -25.01
C LEU A 262 -28.20 18.48 -25.89
N PRO A 263 -28.64 17.54 -26.74
CA PRO A 263 -29.78 17.73 -27.63
C PRO A 263 -31.11 17.82 -26.89
#